data_AF-A0A3M1CQ21-F1
#
_entry.id   AF-A0A3M1CQ21-F1
#
_cell.length_a   1.000
_cell.length_b   1.000
_cell.length_c   1.000
_cell.angle_alpha   90.00
_cell.angle_beta   90.00
_cell.angle_gamma   90.00
#
_symmetry.space_group_name_H-M   'P 1'
#
loop_
_entity.id
_entity.type
_entity.pdbx_description
1 polymer ?
#
loop_
_entity_poly.entity_id
_entity_poly.type
_entity_poly.pdbx_seq_one_letter_code
_entity_poly.pdbx_strand_id
1 'polypeptide(L)'
;MRKKLIVATPSEKSAALCEEKGFSAYTIPAYAFDRFEKLKVALAAGVSSGRLLKGQRVLCITGQHDGRDPDTCMLVKIGEHSEEHAVLGMLHAGTGISSQVLEAVLNLALSVGFEGFEGTPVGTIFVVGDSTVVMEKSKQLTLNPFQGYSEDERNILNPKVRDAIKNFCILDGAFIIREDGVVLAAGRYLKVPEGLELDLPLGLGTRHAAAMAITKMSKSIAFVISKTTGSVRIYKGGELAAELRQTHRRS
;
A
#
# COMPACT_ATOMS: atom_id res chain seq x y z
N MET A 1 3.80 36.60 3.09
CA MET A 1 4.32 35.40 2.39
C MET A 1 4.20 35.61 0.88
N ARG A 2 5.30 35.82 0.15
CA ARG A 2 5.27 35.82 -1.33
C ARG A 2 5.08 34.37 -1.78
N LYS A 3 3.94 34.04 -2.39
CA LYS A 3 3.73 32.74 -3.04
C LYS A 3 4.71 32.66 -4.22
N LYS A 4 5.65 31.71 -4.17
CA LYS A 4 6.64 31.49 -5.24
C LYS A 4 5.92 30.77 -6.39
N LEU A 5 5.58 31.50 -7.45
CA LEU A 5 5.01 30.91 -8.67
C LEU A 5 6.13 30.19 -9.43
N ILE A 6 5.88 28.93 -9.80
CA ILE A 6 6.83 28.12 -10.57
C ILE A 6 6.12 27.60 -11.83
N VAL A 7 6.77 27.72 -12.98
CA VAL A 7 6.23 27.30 -14.28
C VAL A 7 6.94 26.03 -14.75
N ALA A 8 6.17 24.95 -14.91
CA ALA A 8 6.63 23.73 -15.58
C ALA A 8 6.12 23.74 -17.02
N THR A 9 7.02 23.69 -18.00
CA THR A 9 6.66 23.80 -19.42
C THR A 9 7.45 22.83 -20.29
N PRO A 10 6.85 22.26 -21.35
CA PRO A 10 7.59 21.41 -22.28
C PRO A 10 8.54 22.17 -23.22
N SER A 11 8.45 23.51 -23.24
CA SER A 11 9.21 24.37 -24.14
C SER A 11 10.35 25.07 -23.39
N GLU A 12 11.59 24.79 -23.78
CA GLU A 12 12.78 25.50 -23.28
C GLU A 12 12.70 27.01 -23.50
N LYS A 13 12.20 27.44 -24.68
CA LYS A 13 11.99 28.86 -24.99
C LYS A 13 11.01 29.51 -24.02
N SER A 14 9.93 28.80 -23.68
CA SER A 14 8.94 29.30 -22.73
C SER A 14 9.48 29.34 -21.30
N ALA A 15 10.31 28.37 -20.91
CA ALA A 15 10.97 28.37 -19.61
C ALA A 15 11.91 29.57 -19.48
N ALA A 16 12.75 29.82 -20.49
CA ALA A 16 13.66 30.97 -20.53
C ALA A 16 12.90 32.31 -20.45
N LEU A 17 11.82 32.46 -21.22
CA LEU A 17 10.98 33.67 -21.17
C LEU A 17 10.34 33.89 -19.79
N CYS A 18 9.95 32.82 -19.10
CA CYS A 18 9.45 32.90 -17.73
C CYS A 18 10.53 33.35 -16.74
N GLU A 19 11.75 32.83 -16.89
CA GLU A 19 12.90 33.23 -16.08
C GLU A 19 13.32 34.69 -16.31
N GLU A 20 13.31 35.16 -17.56
CA GLU A 20 13.52 36.58 -17.91
C GLU A 20 12.49 37.51 -17.23
N LYS A 21 11.26 37.02 -17.08
CA LYS A 21 10.18 37.74 -16.38
C LYS A 21 10.22 37.59 -14.85
N GLY A 22 11.25 36.94 -14.31
CA GLY A 22 11.46 36.76 -12.87
C GLY A 22 10.68 35.62 -12.23
N PHE A 23 10.08 34.73 -13.02
CA PHE A 23 9.43 33.52 -12.53
C PHE A 23 10.43 32.36 -12.48
N SER A 24 10.31 31.47 -11.49
CA SER A 24 11.07 30.22 -11.52
C SER A 24 10.44 29.29 -12.55
N ALA A 25 11.22 28.74 -13.47
CA ALA A 25 10.72 27.76 -14.43
C ALA A 25 11.61 26.52 -14.50
N TYR A 26 11.07 25.43 -15.02
CA TYR A 26 11.83 24.24 -15.42
C TYR A 26 11.11 23.53 -16.55
N THR A 27 11.90 22.74 -17.29
CA THR A 27 11.40 21.95 -18.40
C THR A 27 10.81 20.63 -17.92
N ILE A 28 9.75 20.20 -18.59
CA ILE A 28 9.19 18.85 -18.48
C ILE A 28 9.22 18.18 -19.86
N PRO A 29 9.25 16.84 -19.94
CA PRO A 29 9.18 16.15 -21.22
C PRO A 29 7.95 16.54 -22.05
N ALA A 30 8.15 16.72 -23.36
CA ALA A 30 7.09 17.06 -24.32
C ALA A 30 6.37 15.78 -24.81
N TYR A 31 5.51 15.21 -23.98
CA TYR A 31 4.62 14.11 -24.37
C TYR A 31 3.15 14.49 -24.20
N ALA A 32 2.26 13.80 -24.91
CA ALA A 32 0.82 13.94 -24.76
C ALA A 32 0.36 13.28 -23.45
N PHE A 33 0.57 13.96 -22.33
CA PHE A 33 0.08 13.54 -21.03
C PHE A 33 -1.38 13.95 -20.84
N ASP A 34 -2.14 13.14 -20.11
CA ASP A 34 -3.36 13.64 -19.49
C ASP A 34 -3.04 14.72 -18.44
N ARG A 35 -4.05 15.45 -17.98
CA ARG A 35 -3.86 16.55 -17.01
C ARG A 35 -3.18 16.07 -15.72
N PHE A 36 -3.49 14.87 -15.25
CA PHE A 36 -2.99 14.34 -14.00
C PHE A 36 -1.55 13.85 -14.13
N GLU A 37 -1.21 13.18 -15.23
CA GLU A 37 0.16 12.81 -15.59
C GLU A 37 1.05 14.04 -15.77
N LYS A 38 0.55 15.09 -16.43
CA LYS A 38 1.28 16.35 -16.59
C LYS A 38 1.64 16.96 -15.23
N LEU A 39 0.72 16.91 -14.26
CA LEU A 39 0.97 17.38 -12.90
C LEU A 39 2.00 16.50 -12.16
N LYS A 40 1.92 15.17 -12.30
CA LYS A 40 2.90 14.24 -11.69
C LYS A 40 4.31 14.50 -12.20
N VAL A 41 4.47 14.60 -13.52
CA VAL A 41 5.76 14.84 -14.16
C VAL A 41 6.33 16.21 -13.76
N ALA A 42 5.49 17.25 -13.72
CA ALA A 42 5.89 18.55 -13.23
C ALA A 42 6.38 18.48 -11.77
N LEU A 43 5.60 17.89 -10.86
CA LEU A 43 5.99 17.73 -9.46
C LEU A 43 7.31 16.97 -9.31
N ALA A 44 7.50 15.87 -10.05
CA ALA A 44 8.72 15.07 -10.01
C ALA A 44 9.95 15.88 -10.48
N ALA A 45 9.84 16.60 -11.60
CA ALA A 45 10.91 17.46 -12.12
C ALA A 45 11.21 18.64 -11.18
N GLY A 46 10.18 19.21 -10.53
CA GLY A 46 10.33 20.26 -9.53
C GLY A 46 11.11 19.78 -8.31
N VAL A 47 10.88 18.55 -7.84
CA VAL A 47 11.66 17.93 -6.75
C VAL A 47 13.08 17.62 -7.20
N SER A 48 13.25 16.97 -8.35
CA SER A 48 14.56 16.58 -8.89
C SER A 48 15.48 17.77 -9.12
N SER A 49 14.92 18.91 -9.54
CA SER A 49 15.65 20.15 -9.77
C SER A 49 15.84 21.02 -8.51
N GLY A 50 15.45 20.53 -7.33
CA GLY A 50 15.58 21.23 -6.05
C GLY A 50 14.67 22.47 -5.90
N ARG A 51 13.74 22.69 -6.83
CA ARG A 51 12.80 23.82 -6.80
C ARG A 51 11.63 23.58 -5.85
N LEU A 52 11.28 22.31 -5.62
CA LEU A 52 10.29 21.85 -4.65
C LEU A 52 10.98 21.03 -3.56
N LEU A 53 10.75 21.40 -2.30
CA LEU A 53 11.39 20.77 -1.14
C LEU A 53 10.38 19.97 -0.31
N LYS A 54 10.85 18.90 0.33
CA LYS A 54 10.05 18.07 1.24
C LYS A 54 9.36 18.93 2.31
N GLY A 55 8.08 18.63 2.58
CA GLY A 55 7.22 19.33 3.53
C GLY A 55 6.47 20.54 2.95
N GLN A 56 6.83 21.03 1.76
CA GLN A 56 6.14 22.17 1.15
C GLN A 56 4.74 21.79 0.66
N ARG A 57 3.74 22.66 0.89
CA ARG A 57 2.41 22.54 0.28
C ARG A 57 2.38 23.31 -1.03
N VAL A 58 2.07 22.62 -2.12
CA VAL A 58 2.12 23.12 -3.49
C VAL A 58 0.73 23.02 -4.11
N LEU A 59 0.17 24.16 -4.50
CA LEU A 59 -1.04 24.21 -5.32
C LEU A 59 -0.63 24.13 -6.78
N CYS A 60 -0.95 23.01 -7.41
CA CYS A 60 -0.75 22.77 -8.82
C CYS A 60 -1.96 23.28 -9.59
N ILE A 61 -1.74 23.92 -10.73
CA ILE A 61 -2.79 24.46 -11.60
C ILE A 61 -2.43 24.05 -13.03
N THR A 62 -3.38 23.45 -13.74
CA THR A 62 -3.22 23.06 -15.14
C THR A 62 -4.53 23.22 -15.92
N GLY A 63 -4.44 23.15 -17.24
CA GLY A 63 -5.57 23.28 -18.16
C GLY A 63 -5.30 22.50 -19.44
N GLN A 64 -6.28 22.48 -20.34
CA GLN A 64 -6.09 21.89 -21.66
C GLN A 64 -4.98 22.58 -22.46
N HIS A 65 -4.40 21.84 -23.41
CA HIS A 65 -3.25 22.32 -24.20
C HIS A 65 -3.57 23.61 -24.99
N ASP A 66 -4.85 23.83 -25.31
CA ASP A 66 -5.32 24.87 -26.22
C ASP A 66 -6.17 25.94 -25.49
N GLY A 67 -6.49 25.70 -24.21
CA GLY A 67 -7.26 26.62 -23.37
C GLY A 67 -6.36 27.66 -22.71
N ARG A 68 -6.78 28.93 -22.72
CA ARG A 68 -6.13 29.98 -21.92
C ARG A 68 -6.43 29.84 -20.42
N ASP A 69 -7.51 29.16 -20.08
CA ASP A 69 -8.02 29.08 -18.73
C ASP A 69 -7.62 27.75 -18.07
N PRO A 70 -7.06 27.79 -16.85
CA PRO A 70 -6.86 26.58 -16.08
C PRO A 70 -8.23 26.04 -15.64
N ASP A 71 -8.43 24.74 -15.82
CA ASP A 71 -9.66 24.04 -15.44
C ASP A 71 -9.44 23.04 -14.29
N THR A 72 -8.19 22.82 -13.89
CA THR A 72 -7.79 21.79 -12.92
C THR A 72 -6.84 22.38 -11.89
N CYS A 73 -7.13 22.15 -10.61
CA CYS A 73 -6.21 22.46 -9.51
C CYS A 73 -6.05 21.27 -8.56
N MET A 74 -4.84 21.08 -8.02
CA MET A 74 -4.51 20.00 -7.09
C MET A 74 -3.56 20.50 -6.00
N LEU A 75 -3.92 20.34 -4.73
CA LEU A 75 -3.05 20.69 -3.60
C LEU A 75 -2.27 19.44 -3.16
N VAL A 76 -0.94 19.50 -3.18
CA VAL A 76 -0.04 18.38 -2.81
C VAL A 76 0.94 18.84 -1.74
N LYS A 77 1.33 17.94 -0.83
CA LYS A 77 2.48 18.17 0.05
C LYS A 77 3.68 17.35 -0.42
N ILE A 78 4.77 18.04 -0.73
CA ILE A 78 5.97 17.45 -1.35
C ILE A 78 6.66 16.52 -0.36
N GLY A 79 6.99 15.31 -0.81
CA GLY A 79 7.69 14.32 0.02
C GLY A 79 6.85 13.77 1.19
N GLU A 80 5.54 14.03 1.21
CA GLU A 80 4.62 13.00 1.67
C GLU A 80 4.70 11.88 0.65
N HIS A 81 5.62 10.95 0.90
CA HIS A 81 5.45 9.60 0.40
C HIS A 81 4.07 9.13 0.85
N SER A 82 3.34 8.36 0.03
CA SER A 82 2.13 7.70 0.54
C SER A 82 2.51 7.02 1.85
N GLU A 83 1.66 7.11 2.87
CA GLU A 83 1.91 6.50 4.19
C GLU A 83 2.44 5.05 4.03
N GLU A 84 2.00 4.37 2.97
CA GLU A 84 2.44 3.06 2.46
C GLU A 84 3.97 2.93 2.30
N HIS A 85 4.68 3.86 1.64
CA HIS A 85 6.13 3.73 1.41
C HIS A 85 6.94 3.81 2.71
N ALA A 86 6.52 4.68 3.65
CA ALA A 86 7.15 4.77 4.97
C ALA A 86 6.89 3.49 5.78
N VAL A 87 5.66 2.96 5.70
CA VAL A 87 5.27 1.68 6.29
C VAL A 87 6.12 0.53 5.72
N LEU A 88 6.24 0.41 4.39
CA LEU A 88 7.03 -0.65 3.74
C LEU A 88 8.49 -0.66 4.19
N GLY A 89 9.11 0.53 4.30
CA GLY A 89 10.48 0.66 4.80
C GLY A 89 10.63 0.13 6.24
N MET A 90 9.70 0.46 7.14
CA MET A 90 9.69 -0.07 8.52
C MET A 90 9.43 -1.58 8.57
N LEU A 91 8.52 -2.09 7.74
CA LEU A 91 8.17 -3.50 7.72
C LEU A 91 9.32 -4.38 7.23
N HIS A 92 10.03 -3.93 6.18
CA HIS A 92 11.17 -4.65 5.60
C HIS A 92 12.35 -4.79 6.57
N ALA A 93 12.57 -3.81 7.45
CA ALA A 93 13.69 -3.83 8.38
C ALA A 93 13.68 -5.08 9.28
N GLY A 94 14.69 -5.95 9.14
CA GLY A 94 14.93 -7.10 10.02
C GLY A 94 14.03 -8.33 9.81
N THR A 95 13.23 -8.40 8.74
CA THR A 95 12.26 -9.49 8.51
C THR A 95 12.68 -10.51 7.45
N GLY A 96 13.70 -10.22 6.63
CA GLY A 96 14.16 -11.11 5.55
C GLY A 96 13.17 -11.23 4.38
N ILE A 97 12.03 -10.54 4.44
CA ILE A 97 10.99 -10.52 3.41
C ILE A 97 11.37 -9.50 2.34
N SER A 98 11.25 -9.85 1.06
CA SER A 98 11.56 -8.90 -0.01
C SER A 98 10.58 -7.73 -0.04
N SER A 99 11.06 -6.53 -0.40
CA SER A 99 10.21 -5.33 -0.48
C SER A 99 9.09 -5.49 -1.51
N GLN A 100 9.34 -6.22 -2.61
CA GLN A 100 8.34 -6.51 -3.64
C GLN A 100 7.19 -7.36 -3.10
N VAL A 101 7.48 -8.35 -2.25
CA VAL A 101 6.45 -9.18 -1.61
C VAL A 101 5.63 -8.36 -0.63
N LEU A 102 6.28 -7.53 0.20
CA LEU A 102 5.56 -6.65 1.13
C LEU A 102 4.66 -5.66 0.40
N GLU A 103 5.15 -5.07 -0.69
CA GLU A 103 4.37 -4.18 -1.55
C GLU A 103 3.18 -4.91 -2.19
N ALA A 104 3.39 -6.11 -2.73
CA ALA A 104 2.34 -6.92 -3.32
C ALA A 104 1.23 -7.28 -2.31
N VAL A 105 1.62 -7.67 -1.09
CA VAL A 105 0.68 -7.99 0.00
C VAL A 105 -0.06 -6.74 0.49
N LEU A 106 0.64 -5.61 0.66
CA LEU A 106 0.04 -4.36 1.09
C LEU A 106 -1.00 -3.87 0.07
N ASN A 107 -0.64 -3.84 -1.21
CA ASN A 107 -1.54 -3.45 -2.29
C ASN A 107 -2.76 -4.38 -2.38
N LEU A 108 -2.55 -5.69 -2.20
CA LEU A 108 -3.64 -6.65 -2.16
C LEU A 108 -4.57 -6.39 -0.95
N ALA A 109 -4.02 -6.18 0.24
CA ALA A 109 -4.79 -5.90 1.44
C ALA A 109 -5.62 -4.61 1.31
N LEU A 110 -5.04 -3.54 0.75
CA LEU A 110 -5.73 -2.29 0.49
C LEU A 110 -6.86 -2.51 -0.53
N SER A 111 -6.58 -3.23 -1.62
CA SER A 111 -7.59 -3.54 -2.64
C SER A 111 -8.75 -4.38 -2.07
N VAL A 112 -8.47 -5.40 -1.26
CA VAL A 112 -9.52 -6.19 -0.56
C VAL A 112 -10.32 -5.32 0.41
N GLY A 113 -9.67 -4.42 1.15
CA GLY A 113 -10.35 -3.48 2.04
C GLY A 113 -11.33 -2.58 1.29
N PHE A 114 -10.94 -2.14 0.09
CA PHE A 114 -11.69 -1.18 -0.74
C PHE A 114 -12.82 -1.83 -1.54
N GLU A 115 -12.52 -2.92 -2.24
CA GLU A 115 -13.42 -3.59 -3.17
C GLU A 115 -14.30 -4.63 -2.46
N GLY A 116 -13.79 -5.27 -1.40
CA GLY A 116 -14.40 -6.47 -0.87
C GLY A 116 -14.38 -7.64 -1.87
N PHE A 117 -15.38 -8.50 -1.81
CA PHE A 117 -15.63 -9.59 -2.77
C PHE A 117 -17.00 -9.38 -3.40
N GLU A 118 -17.06 -9.24 -4.73
CA GLU A 118 -18.29 -8.93 -5.47
C GLU A 118 -19.07 -7.73 -4.88
N GLY A 119 -18.33 -6.70 -4.43
CA GLY A 119 -18.89 -5.51 -3.75
C GLY A 119 -19.31 -5.73 -2.30
N THR A 120 -19.26 -6.97 -1.80
CA THR A 120 -19.54 -7.27 -0.39
C THR A 120 -18.29 -7.07 0.46
N PRO A 121 -18.38 -6.29 1.56
CA PRO A 121 -17.31 -6.18 2.52
C PRO A 121 -16.78 -7.52 3.05
N VAL A 122 -15.48 -7.74 2.88
CA VAL A 122 -14.76 -8.91 3.42
C VAL A 122 -13.69 -8.46 4.40
N GLY A 123 -13.51 -9.22 5.48
CA GLY A 123 -12.40 -9.07 6.40
C GLY A 123 -11.57 -10.33 6.40
N THR A 124 -10.26 -10.20 6.28
CA THR A 124 -9.33 -11.32 6.16
C THR A 124 -8.01 -11.00 6.85
N ILE A 125 -7.08 -11.95 6.85
CA ILE A 125 -5.76 -11.82 7.44
C ILE A 125 -4.70 -12.49 6.55
N PHE A 126 -3.66 -11.74 6.20
CA PHE A 126 -2.46 -12.23 5.53
C PHE A 126 -1.32 -12.28 6.55
N VAL A 127 -0.56 -13.36 6.60
CA VAL A 127 0.65 -13.49 7.40
C VAL A 127 1.82 -13.78 6.47
N VAL A 128 2.87 -12.97 6.53
CA VAL A 128 4.01 -13.00 5.63
C VAL A 128 5.29 -13.24 6.40
N GLY A 129 6.08 -14.23 5.97
CA GLY A 129 7.37 -14.57 6.54
C GLY A 129 7.31 -15.38 7.84
N ASP A 130 8.47 -15.81 8.30
CA ASP A 130 8.70 -16.87 9.29
C ASP A 130 7.77 -18.07 9.09
N SER A 131 7.66 -18.50 7.83
CA SER A 131 6.56 -19.34 7.37
C SER A 131 6.53 -20.71 8.07
N THR A 132 7.69 -21.27 8.41
CA THR A 132 7.82 -22.50 9.19
C THR A 132 7.13 -22.38 10.54
N VAL A 133 7.49 -21.36 11.34
CA VAL A 133 6.91 -21.14 12.67
C VAL A 133 5.41 -20.85 12.57
N VAL A 134 5.01 -20.06 11.56
CA VAL A 134 3.60 -19.74 11.33
C VAL A 134 2.78 -20.99 11.00
N MET A 135 3.32 -21.89 10.18
CA MET A 135 2.65 -23.14 9.81
C MET A 135 2.54 -24.10 11.01
N GLU A 136 3.58 -24.22 11.84
CA GLU A 136 3.55 -25.03 13.07
C GLU A 136 2.52 -24.50 14.10
N LYS A 137 2.44 -23.18 14.24
CA LYS A 137 1.54 -22.49 15.17
C LYS A 137 0.13 -22.27 14.61
N SER A 138 -0.25 -22.98 13.55
CA SER A 138 -1.58 -22.86 12.96
C SER A 138 -2.17 -24.22 12.56
N LYS A 139 -3.50 -24.34 12.48
CA LYS A 139 -4.20 -25.54 11.94
C LYS A 139 -5.09 -25.24 10.74
N GLN A 140 -5.21 -26.19 9.82
CA GLN A 140 -5.99 -26.03 8.59
C GLN A 140 -7.47 -26.13 8.96
N LEU A 141 -8.29 -25.17 8.54
CA LEU A 141 -9.75 -25.19 8.80
C LEU A 141 -10.54 -25.79 7.64
N THR A 142 -10.11 -25.53 6.40
CA THR A 142 -10.81 -25.92 5.17
C THR A 142 -9.82 -26.50 4.16
N LEU A 143 -10.28 -26.94 2.98
CA LEU A 143 -9.37 -27.32 1.90
C LEU A 143 -8.50 -26.13 1.49
N ASN A 144 -7.19 -26.36 1.35
CA ASN A 144 -6.25 -25.35 0.90
C ASN A 144 -6.30 -25.22 -0.64
N PRO A 145 -6.77 -24.10 -1.20
CA PRO A 145 -6.87 -23.93 -2.65
C PRO A 145 -5.52 -23.79 -3.36
N PHE A 146 -4.42 -23.57 -2.62
CA PHE A 146 -3.07 -23.46 -3.18
C PHE A 146 -2.28 -24.76 -3.11
N GLN A 147 -2.91 -25.85 -2.66
CA GLN A 147 -2.29 -27.17 -2.59
C GLN A 147 -2.25 -27.82 -3.98
N GLY A 148 -1.11 -28.42 -4.32
CA GLY A 148 -0.90 -29.14 -5.59
C GLY A 148 -0.42 -28.28 -6.76
N TYR A 149 -0.40 -26.95 -6.61
CA TYR A 149 0.18 -26.02 -7.57
C TYR A 149 1.69 -25.87 -7.35
N SER A 150 2.42 -25.59 -8.44
CA SER A 150 3.84 -25.23 -8.36
C SER A 150 4.04 -23.91 -7.60
N GLU A 151 5.27 -23.64 -7.16
CA GLU A 151 5.58 -22.39 -6.44
C GLU A 151 5.32 -21.13 -7.27
N ASP A 152 5.61 -21.17 -8.57
CA ASP A 152 5.37 -20.06 -9.50
C ASP A 152 3.88 -19.77 -9.71
N GLU A 153 3.06 -20.83 -9.77
CA GLU A 153 1.60 -20.73 -9.93
C GLU A 153 0.87 -20.22 -8.69
N ARG A 154 1.57 -20.13 -7.55
CA ARG A 154 1.03 -19.59 -6.30
C ARG A 154 1.90 -18.48 -5.71
N ASN A 155 2.75 -17.83 -6.52
CA ASN A 155 3.52 -16.68 -6.07
C ASN A 155 2.70 -15.38 -6.19
N ILE A 156 2.60 -14.62 -5.10
CA ILE A 156 1.83 -13.37 -5.02
C ILE A 156 2.34 -12.25 -5.95
N LEU A 157 3.58 -12.34 -6.42
CA LEU A 157 4.10 -11.40 -7.42
C LEU A 157 3.36 -11.53 -8.75
N ASN A 158 2.76 -12.69 -9.03
CA ASN A 158 1.89 -12.89 -10.18
C ASN A 158 0.52 -12.20 -9.96
N PRO A 159 0.10 -11.26 -10.82
CA PRO A 159 -1.20 -10.61 -10.72
C PRO A 159 -2.39 -11.58 -10.69
N LYS A 160 -2.34 -12.67 -11.46
CA LYS A 160 -3.42 -13.67 -11.50
C LYS A 160 -3.60 -14.38 -10.17
N VAL A 161 -2.50 -14.62 -9.45
CA VAL A 161 -2.54 -15.21 -8.12
C VAL A 161 -3.18 -14.23 -7.13
N ARG A 162 -2.89 -12.93 -7.24
CA ARG A 162 -3.56 -11.91 -6.42
C ARG A 162 -5.07 -11.86 -6.65
N ASP A 163 -5.52 -11.95 -7.89
CA ASP A 163 -6.94 -12.05 -8.21
C ASP A 163 -7.59 -13.31 -7.62
N ALA A 164 -6.90 -14.45 -7.71
CA ALA A 164 -7.34 -15.69 -7.07
C ALA A 164 -7.42 -15.56 -5.54
N ILE A 165 -6.41 -14.95 -4.90
CA ILE A 165 -6.42 -14.71 -3.45
C ILE A 165 -7.63 -13.85 -3.05
N LYS A 166 -7.95 -12.79 -3.80
CA LYS A 166 -9.16 -11.97 -3.55
C LYS A 166 -10.42 -12.83 -3.52
N ASN A 167 -10.57 -13.73 -4.49
CA ASN A 167 -11.71 -14.64 -4.56
C ASN A 167 -11.79 -15.59 -3.35
N PHE A 168 -10.65 -16.01 -2.82
CA PHE A 168 -10.58 -16.85 -1.63
C PHE A 168 -10.66 -16.08 -0.31
N CYS A 169 -10.70 -14.74 -0.31
CA CYS A 169 -10.77 -13.95 0.94
C CYS A 169 -12.05 -14.19 1.74
N ILE A 170 -13.07 -14.77 1.12
CA ILE A 170 -14.32 -15.22 1.77
C ILE A 170 -14.10 -16.40 2.72
N LEU A 171 -12.99 -17.13 2.57
CA LEU A 171 -12.65 -18.25 3.45
C LEU A 171 -12.34 -17.74 4.86
N ASP A 172 -12.70 -18.54 5.86
CA ASP A 172 -12.32 -18.22 7.24
C ASP A 172 -10.89 -18.69 7.55
N GLY A 173 -10.15 -17.87 8.30
CA GLY A 173 -8.75 -18.08 8.63
C GLY A 173 -7.78 -17.21 7.83
N ALA A 174 -6.49 -17.50 8.03
CA ALA A 174 -5.37 -16.75 7.50
C ALA A 174 -4.83 -17.32 6.20
N PHE A 175 -4.33 -16.43 5.35
CA PHE A 175 -3.40 -16.75 4.28
C PHE A 175 -1.98 -16.72 4.82
N ILE A 176 -1.20 -17.74 4.52
CA ILE A 176 0.21 -17.84 4.92
C ILE A 176 1.07 -17.69 3.67
N ILE A 177 1.94 -16.70 3.67
CA ILE A 177 2.79 -16.32 2.54
C ILE A 177 4.25 -16.42 2.99
N ARG A 178 5.05 -17.15 2.23
CA ARG A 178 6.48 -17.31 2.45
C ARG A 178 7.22 -15.99 2.14
N GLU A 179 8.43 -15.85 2.66
CA GLU A 179 9.27 -14.65 2.56
C GLU A 179 9.56 -14.22 1.11
N ASP A 180 9.52 -15.18 0.18
CA ASP A 180 9.74 -15.02 -1.27
C ASP A 180 8.42 -14.87 -2.07
N GLY A 181 7.27 -14.81 -1.39
CA GLY A 181 5.98 -14.53 -2.00
C GLY A 181 5.14 -15.76 -2.35
N VAL A 182 5.64 -16.97 -2.11
CA VAL A 182 4.86 -18.21 -2.35
C VAL A 182 3.74 -18.32 -1.32
N VAL A 183 2.49 -18.40 -1.79
CA VAL A 183 1.32 -18.64 -0.93
C VAL A 183 1.28 -20.12 -0.56
N LEU A 184 1.53 -20.41 0.72
CA LEU A 184 1.58 -21.78 1.23
C LEU A 184 0.18 -22.31 1.49
N ALA A 185 -0.69 -21.49 2.08
CA ALA A 185 -2.04 -21.90 2.39
C ALA A 185 -3.02 -20.74 2.54
N ALA A 186 -4.31 -21.02 2.30
CA ALA A 186 -5.43 -20.23 2.79
C ALA A 186 -6.21 -21.00 3.85
N GLY A 187 -7.00 -20.29 4.65
CA GLY A 187 -7.91 -20.89 5.63
C GLY A 187 -7.21 -21.49 6.86
N ARG A 188 -6.13 -20.85 7.35
CA ARG A 188 -5.42 -21.28 8.56
C ARG A 188 -5.97 -20.63 9.82
N TYR A 189 -6.33 -21.42 10.81
CA TYR A 189 -6.54 -20.93 12.16
C TYR A 189 -5.20 -20.73 12.86
N LEU A 190 -4.87 -19.48 13.20
CA LEU A 190 -3.68 -19.14 13.96
C LEU A 190 -3.94 -19.41 15.45
N LYS A 191 -3.12 -20.26 16.08
CA LYS A 191 -3.28 -20.60 17.49
C LYS A 191 -2.80 -19.42 18.35
N VAL A 192 -3.63 -19.00 19.28
CA VAL A 192 -3.25 -18.05 20.34
C VAL A 192 -2.98 -18.89 21.60
N PRO A 193 -1.73 -18.95 22.10
CA PRO A 193 -1.43 -19.69 23.33
C PRO A 193 -2.20 -19.14 24.52
N GLU A 194 -2.60 -20.04 25.42
CA GLU A 194 -3.16 -19.66 26.71
C GLU A 194 -2.10 -18.91 27.54
N GLY A 195 -2.53 -17.84 28.22
CA GLY A 195 -1.64 -17.01 29.05
C GLY A 195 -0.73 -16.05 28.26
N LEU A 196 -0.82 -16.00 26.93
CA LEU A 196 -0.11 -14.98 26.17
C LEU A 196 -0.76 -13.61 26.39
N GLU A 197 -0.08 -12.74 27.14
CA GLU A 197 -0.52 -11.37 27.32
C GLU A 197 -0.39 -10.59 26.00
N LEU A 198 -1.54 -10.13 25.52
CA LEU A 198 -1.71 -9.32 24.32
C LEU A 198 -2.32 -7.99 24.74
N ASP A 199 -1.58 -6.90 24.54
CA ASP A 199 -2.10 -5.55 24.73
C ASP A 199 -2.97 -5.17 23.51
N LEU A 200 -4.16 -5.79 23.43
CA LEU A 200 -5.06 -5.63 22.30
C LEU A 200 -5.94 -4.39 22.53
N PRO A 201 -5.88 -3.38 21.65
CA PRO A 201 -6.77 -2.23 21.74
C PRO A 201 -8.25 -2.64 21.80
N LEU A 202 -9.02 -1.96 22.65
CA LEU A 202 -10.45 -2.21 22.83
C LEU A 202 -11.20 -2.09 21.48
N GLY A 203 -12.14 -3.01 21.26
CA GLY A 203 -12.97 -3.04 20.04
C GLY A 203 -12.36 -3.82 18.86
N LEU A 204 -11.17 -4.42 19.03
CA LEU A 204 -10.57 -5.30 18.03
C LEU A 204 -10.94 -6.77 18.28
N GLY A 205 -11.36 -7.46 17.22
CA GLY A 205 -11.85 -8.85 17.30
C GLY A 205 -10.75 -9.92 17.23
N THR A 206 -11.18 -11.19 17.12
CA THR A 206 -10.33 -12.39 17.15
C THR A 206 -9.19 -12.41 16.12
N ARG A 207 -9.39 -11.84 14.92
CA ARG A 207 -8.31 -11.74 13.90
C ARG A 207 -7.15 -10.85 14.34
N HIS A 208 -7.42 -9.80 15.11
CA HIS A 208 -6.37 -8.93 15.63
C HIS A 208 -5.57 -9.61 16.74
N ALA A 209 -6.25 -10.30 17.67
CA ALA A 209 -5.57 -11.11 18.69
C ALA A 209 -4.67 -12.19 18.04
N ALA A 210 -5.18 -12.86 17.00
CA ALA A 210 -4.41 -13.84 16.23
C ALA A 210 -3.18 -13.23 15.54
N ALA A 211 -3.33 -12.05 14.92
CA ALA A 211 -2.24 -11.33 14.26
C ALA A 211 -1.16 -10.88 15.25
N MET A 212 -1.55 -10.36 16.43
CA MET A 212 -0.58 -10.01 17.47
C MET A 212 0.12 -11.25 18.01
N ALA A 213 -0.62 -12.31 18.34
CA ALA A 213 -0.04 -13.54 18.87
C ALA A 213 0.98 -14.14 17.90
N ILE A 214 0.63 -14.27 16.61
CA ILE A 214 1.52 -14.91 15.64
C ILE A 214 2.78 -14.08 15.42
N THR A 215 2.66 -12.75 15.34
CA THR A 215 3.80 -11.85 15.12
C THR A 215 4.64 -11.63 16.38
N LYS A 216 4.11 -11.92 17.58
CA LYS A 216 4.88 -11.96 18.83
C LYS A 216 5.75 -13.22 18.95
N MET A 217 5.29 -14.32 18.35
CA MET A 217 5.95 -15.63 18.42
C MET A 217 6.82 -15.96 17.20
N SER A 218 6.91 -15.07 16.23
CA SER A 218 7.62 -15.28 14.97
C SER A 218 8.14 -13.96 14.42
N LYS A 219 9.01 -13.99 13.41
CA LYS A 219 9.47 -12.80 12.67
C LYS A 219 8.52 -12.38 11.55
N SER A 220 7.32 -12.95 11.51
CA SER A 220 6.30 -12.66 10.50
C SER A 220 5.69 -11.27 10.66
N ILE A 221 5.01 -10.82 9.60
CA ILE A 221 4.19 -9.61 9.57
C ILE A 221 2.77 -10.02 9.24
N ALA A 222 1.79 -9.51 9.99
CA ALA A 222 0.39 -9.82 9.77
C ALA A 222 -0.41 -8.58 9.33
N PHE A 223 -1.15 -8.70 8.23
CA PHE A 223 -2.03 -7.68 7.68
C PHE A 223 -3.47 -8.09 7.93
N VAL A 224 -4.19 -7.34 8.77
CA VAL A 224 -5.59 -7.60 9.12
C VAL A 224 -6.47 -6.58 8.43
N ILE A 225 -7.42 -7.06 7.64
CA ILE A 225 -8.39 -6.24 6.91
C ILE A 225 -9.71 -6.28 7.67
N SER A 226 -10.21 -5.10 8.02
CA SER A 226 -11.49 -4.95 8.71
C SER A 226 -12.66 -5.15 7.76
N LYS A 227 -13.54 -6.12 8.09
CA LYS A 227 -14.80 -6.31 7.35
C LYS A 227 -15.65 -5.04 7.40
N THR A 228 -15.74 -4.37 8.56
CA THR A 228 -16.65 -3.24 8.75
C THR A 228 -16.13 -1.96 8.09
N THR A 229 -14.86 -1.63 8.31
CA THR A 229 -14.29 -0.33 7.92
C THR A 229 -13.43 -0.38 6.65
N GLY A 230 -13.03 -1.56 6.17
CA GLY A 230 -12.07 -1.70 5.07
C GLY A 230 -10.64 -1.27 5.43
N SER A 231 -10.39 -0.83 6.67
CA SER A 231 -9.06 -0.41 7.12
C SER A 231 -8.10 -1.61 7.21
N VAL A 232 -6.85 -1.39 6.85
CA VAL A 232 -5.77 -2.37 6.93
C VAL A 232 -4.92 -2.06 8.16
N ARG A 233 -4.80 -3.00 9.08
CA ARG A 233 -3.93 -2.92 10.26
C ARG A 233 -2.79 -3.90 10.13
N ILE A 234 -1.57 -3.44 10.41
CA ILE A 234 -0.37 -4.23 10.20
C ILE A 234 0.31 -4.45 11.55
N TYR A 235 0.59 -5.72 11.85
CA TYR A 235 1.20 -6.17 13.08
C TYR A 235 2.58 -6.72 12.83
N LYS A 236 3.52 -6.41 13.73
CA LYS A 236 4.90 -6.89 13.71
C LYS A 236 5.41 -6.94 15.15
N GLY A 237 6.06 -8.05 15.53
CA GLY A 237 6.59 -8.19 16.90
C GLY A 237 5.53 -8.22 18.01
N GLY A 238 4.27 -8.50 17.68
CA GLY A 238 3.17 -8.49 18.65
C GLY A 238 2.49 -7.15 18.84
N GLU A 239 2.93 -6.10 18.15
CA GLU A 239 2.41 -4.74 18.27
C GLU A 239 1.77 -4.26 16.96
N LEU A 240 0.88 -3.26 17.06
CA LEU A 240 0.32 -2.57 15.91
C LEU A 240 1.38 -1.62 15.32
N ALA A 241 1.97 -2.00 14.19
CA ALA A 241 3.01 -1.23 13.53
C ALA A 241 2.45 -0.08 12.67
N ALA A 242 1.28 -0.28 12.04
CA ALA A 242 0.62 0.73 11.22
C ALA A 242 -0.88 0.47 11.07
N GLU A 243 -1.64 1.53 10.83
CA GLU A 243 -3.05 1.47 10.43
C GLU A 243 -3.26 2.37 9.22
N LEU A 244 -3.77 1.80 8.13
CA LEU A 244 -4.14 2.52 6.92
C LEU A 244 -5.66 2.52 6.80
N ARG A 245 -6.24 3.72 6.86
CA ARG A 245 -7.68 3.92 6.74
C ARG A 245 -8.03 4.33 5.32
N GLN A 246 -9.14 3.79 4.84
CA GLN A 246 -9.68 4.22 3.56
C GLN A 246 -10.63 5.40 3.78
N THR A 247 -10.42 6.48 3.03
CA THR A 247 -11.25 7.69 3.08
C THR A 247 -12.63 7.48 2.46
N HIS A 248 -12.76 6.54 1.52
CA HIS A 248 -14.03 6.10 0.95
C HIS A 248 -13.97 4.60 0.66
N ARG A 249 -15.05 3.87 0.90
CA ARG A 249 -15.24 2.50 0.41
C ARG A 249 -16.21 2.56 -0.78
N ARG A 250 -16.02 1.74 -1.83
CA ARG A 250 -17.05 1.60 -2.86
C ARG A 250 -18.31 1.03 -2.20
N SER A 251 -19.34 1.87 -2.08
CA SER A 251 -20.70 1.48 -1.66
C SER A 251 -21.51 1.00 -2.85
#